data_AF-B2ZFJ4-F1
#
_entry.id   AF-B2ZFJ4-F1
#
_cell.length_a   1.000
_cell.length_b   1.000
_cell.length_c   1.000
_cell.angle_alpha   90.00
_cell.angle_beta   90.00
_cell.angle_gamma   90.00
#
_symmetry.space_group_name_H-M   'P 1'
#
loop_
_entity.id
_entity.type
_entity.pdbx_description
1 polymer ?
#
loop_
_entity_poly.entity_id
_entity_poly.type
_entity_poly.pdbx_seq_one_letter_code
_entity_poly.pdbx_strand_id
1 'polypeptide(L)'
;MSLWDDHNSNMLWLDSTYPTTASSTTLGAKRGSCDISSGAPNDVESQNANSYVVFSNIKAGPIGSTFDSGSTGGGNGSGSTTTTKGSTTTTKAPTTTTTTSKATTTTAASGGNGGGAAHWAQCGGVGYTGPTTCASPYTCTKQNEYYSQCL
;
A
#
# COMPACT_ATOMS: atom_id res chain seq x y z
N MET A 1 -10.19 1.32 -0.04
CA MET A 1 -9.20 1.89 0.91
C MET A 1 -8.04 0.91 0.97
N SER A 2 -6.81 1.36 0.82
CA SER A 2 -5.64 0.48 0.77
C SER A 2 -4.44 1.11 1.48
N LEU A 3 -3.48 0.27 1.87
CA LEU A 3 -2.14 0.60 2.34
C LEU A 3 -1.19 -0.36 1.65
N TRP A 4 -0.15 0.16 0.99
CA TRP A 4 0.73 -0.60 0.13
C TRP A 4 2.06 0.16 -0.06
N ASP A 5 3.12 -0.59 -0.30
CA ASP A 5 4.41 -0.13 -0.81
C ASP A 5 4.54 -0.44 -2.31
N ASP A 6 5.51 0.17 -2.98
CA ASP A 6 5.61 0.18 -4.44
C ASP A 6 6.89 -0.49 -4.94
N HIS A 7 6.77 -1.69 -5.49
CA HIS A 7 7.89 -2.44 -6.07
C HIS A 7 8.46 -1.85 -7.37
N ASN A 8 7.73 -0.99 -8.07
CA ASN A 8 8.17 -0.45 -9.36
C ASN A 8 8.99 0.82 -9.21
N SER A 9 8.64 1.67 -8.25
CA SER A 9 9.25 3.00 -8.10
C SER A 9 9.54 3.38 -6.66
N ASN A 10 9.47 2.45 -5.71
CA ASN A 10 9.80 2.65 -4.29
C ASN A 10 9.06 3.85 -3.67
N MET A 11 7.85 4.15 -4.14
CA MET A 11 7.02 5.30 -3.74
C MET A 11 7.66 6.68 -4.01
N LEU A 12 8.79 6.74 -4.72
CA LEU A 12 9.57 7.97 -4.95
C LEU A 12 8.78 9.03 -5.76
N TRP A 13 7.85 8.58 -6.59
CA TRP A 13 6.94 9.45 -7.34
C TRP A 13 5.93 10.18 -6.45
N LEU A 14 5.76 9.78 -5.20
CA LEU A 14 4.86 10.41 -4.25
C LEU A 14 5.63 11.38 -3.33
N ASP A 15 6.78 10.96 -2.79
CA ASP A 15 7.41 11.64 -1.66
C ASP A 15 8.92 11.91 -1.81
N SER A 16 9.51 11.65 -2.98
CA SER A 16 10.94 11.90 -3.25
C SER A 16 11.14 12.70 -4.54
N THR A 17 12.27 12.49 -5.23
CA THR A 17 12.58 13.04 -6.56
C THR A 17 12.36 11.96 -7.61
N TYR A 18 11.46 12.21 -8.57
CA TYR A 18 11.15 11.25 -9.64
C TYR A 18 10.94 11.95 -10.99
N PRO A 19 11.54 11.46 -12.10
CA PRO A 19 12.42 10.29 -12.18
C PRO A 19 13.75 10.52 -11.43
N THR A 20 14.38 9.45 -10.96
CA THR A 20 15.61 9.52 -10.14
C THR A 20 16.82 10.08 -10.88
N THR A 21 16.73 10.18 -12.21
CA THR A 21 17.74 10.80 -13.08
C THR A 21 17.61 12.32 -13.18
N ALA A 22 16.48 12.90 -12.75
CA ALA A 22 16.27 14.34 -12.76
C ALA A 22 16.89 15.01 -11.53
N SER A 23 17.35 16.25 -11.69
CA SER A 23 17.75 17.08 -10.55
C SER A 23 16.52 17.43 -9.70
N SER A 24 16.69 17.56 -8.38
CA SER A 24 15.64 18.07 -7.50
C SER A 24 15.22 19.52 -7.82
N THR A 25 16.04 20.26 -8.57
CA THR A 25 15.71 21.62 -9.05
C THR A 25 14.92 21.62 -10.36
N THR A 26 14.79 20.47 -11.02
CA THR A 26 13.95 20.33 -12.22
C THR A 26 12.48 20.46 -11.81
N LEU A 27 11.74 21.34 -12.50
CA LEU A 27 10.33 21.59 -12.23
C LEU A 27 9.52 20.28 -12.31
N GLY A 28 8.77 19.98 -11.24
CA GLY A 28 7.92 18.79 -11.14
C GLY A 28 8.65 17.49 -10.78
N ALA A 29 9.98 17.49 -10.65
CA ALA A 29 10.75 16.30 -10.27
C ALA A 29 10.69 16.03 -8.76
N LYS A 30 10.87 17.07 -7.92
CA LYS A 30 10.81 16.95 -6.44
C LYS A 30 9.36 17.00 -5.95
N ARG A 31 8.94 15.99 -5.21
CA ARG A 31 7.53 15.79 -4.77
C ARG A 31 7.38 15.65 -3.26
N GLY A 32 8.43 15.22 -2.58
CA GLY A 32 8.53 15.28 -1.13
C GLY A 32 9.97 15.31 -0.66
N SER A 33 10.19 15.13 0.65
CA SER A 33 11.51 15.22 1.28
C SER A 33 12.25 13.89 1.41
N CYS A 34 11.62 12.75 1.11
CA CYS A 34 12.23 11.43 1.25
C CYS A 34 13.43 11.28 0.31
N ASP A 35 14.43 10.52 0.75
CA ASP A 35 15.63 10.26 -0.03
C ASP A 35 15.32 9.36 -1.25
N ILE A 36 16.05 9.52 -2.35
CA ILE A 36 15.85 8.73 -3.57
C ILE A 36 16.18 7.24 -3.38
N SER A 37 16.86 6.86 -2.30
CA SER A 37 17.15 5.47 -1.92
C SER A 37 16.12 4.85 -0.97
N SER A 38 15.11 5.61 -0.54
CA SER A 38 14.07 5.12 0.38
C SER A 38 13.00 4.29 -0.32
N GLY A 39 12.09 3.69 0.46
CA GLY A 39 10.86 3.06 -0.04
C GLY A 39 11.04 1.70 -0.74
N ALA A 40 12.25 1.13 -0.73
CA ALA A 40 12.48 -0.22 -1.23
C ALA A 40 11.63 -1.23 -0.40
N PRO A 41 10.81 -2.08 -1.05
CA PRO A 41 9.87 -2.97 -0.35
C PRO A 41 10.50 -3.80 0.77
N ASN A 42 11.61 -4.48 0.48
CA ASN A 42 12.33 -5.28 1.47
C ASN A 42 12.73 -4.48 2.73
N ASP A 43 13.07 -3.20 2.56
CA ASP A 43 13.48 -2.32 3.66
C ASP A 43 12.26 -1.86 4.47
N VAL A 44 11.20 -1.41 3.81
CA VAL A 44 10.01 -0.89 4.51
C VAL A 44 9.20 -2.00 5.18
N GLU A 45 9.09 -3.17 4.56
CA GLU A 45 8.42 -4.34 5.14
C GLU A 45 9.14 -4.84 6.40
N SER A 46 10.47 -4.77 6.43
CA SER A 46 11.25 -5.24 7.58
C SER A 46 11.36 -4.19 8.69
N GLN A 47 11.57 -2.92 8.34
CA GLN A 47 11.78 -1.84 9.31
C GLN A 47 10.47 -1.30 9.87
N ASN A 48 9.39 -1.34 9.08
CA ASN A 48 8.11 -0.72 9.39
C ASN A 48 6.93 -1.70 9.26
N ALA A 49 7.15 -2.98 9.58
CA ALA A 49 6.15 -4.05 9.51
C ALA A 49 4.82 -3.75 10.24
N ASN A 50 4.87 -2.93 11.30
CA ASN A 50 3.70 -2.58 12.11
C ASN A 50 3.03 -1.26 11.67
N SER A 51 3.35 -0.75 10.49
CA SER A 51 2.71 0.45 9.95
C SER A 51 1.23 0.20 9.71
N TYR A 52 0.40 1.20 10.01
CA TYR A 52 -1.04 1.12 9.82
C TYR A 52 -1.61 2.47 9.43
N VAL A 53 -2.78 2.44 8.79
CA VAL A 53 -3.56 3.64 8.47
C VAL A 53 -4.97 3.47 9.02
N VAL A 54 -5.54 4.55 9.55
CA VAL A 54 -6.93 4.60 10.00
C VAL A 54 -7.67 5.61 9.15
N PHE A 55 -8.61 5.13 8.34
CA PHE A 55 -9.53 6.00 7.64
C PHE A 55 -10.85 6.08 8.42
N SER A 56 -11.32 7.30 8.71
CA SER A 56 -12.56 7.53 9.44
C SER A 56 -13.27 8.78 8.92
N ASN A 57 -14.49 9.02 9.41
CA ASN A 57 -15.27 10.23 9.10
C ASN A 57 -15.53 10.44 7.58
N ILE A 58 -15.83 9.37 6.85
CA ILE A 58 -16.21 9.45 5.43
C ILE A 58 -17.56 10.16 5.34
N LYS A 59 -17.61 11.25 4.56
CA LYS A 59 -18.82 12.05 4.32
C LYS A 59 -18.94 12.35 2.83
N ALA A 60 -20.18 12.38 2.32
CA ALA A 60 -20.50 12.80 0.97
C ALA A 60 -21.73 13.70 1.01
N GLY A 61 -21.74 14.75 0.19
CA GLY A 61 -22.83 15.72 0.15
C GLY A 61 -22.52 16.87 -0.80
N PRO A 62 -23.42 17.87 -0.92
CA PRO A 62 -23.18 19.09 -1.67
C PRO A 62 -21.86 19.79 -1.29
N ILE A 63 -21.30 20.56 -2.23
CA ILE A 63 -20.10 21.37 -1.98
C ILE A 63 -20.34 22.27 -0.76
N GLY A 64 -19.41 22.23 0.20
CA GLY A 64 -19.48 23.01 1.44
C GLY A 64 -20.34 22.41 2.57
N SER A 65 -20.96 21.25 2.38
CA SER A 65 -21.88 20.65 3.38
C SER A 65 -21.25 19.62 4.33
N THR A 66 -20.05 19.12 4.03
CA THR A 66 -19.43 18.01 4.76
C THR A 66 -18.50 18.45 5.89
N PHE A 67 -18.29 19.76 6.04
CA PHE A 67 -17.50 20.37 7.10
C PHE A 67 -18.19 21.63 7.60
N ASP A 68 -17.99 21.97 8.88
CA ASP A 68 -18.45 23.23 9.43
C ASP A 68 -17.51 24.33 8.90
N SER A 69 -18.00 25.07 7.90
CA SER A 69 -17.34 26.31 7.50
C SER A 69 -17.44 27.24 8.71
N GLY A 70 -16.30 27.60 9.31
CA GLY A 70 -16.25 28.44 10.50
C GLY A 70 -17.23 29.60 10.39
N SER A 71 -18.25 29.58 11.24
CA SER A 71 -19.09 30.74 11.52
C SER A 71 -18.22 31.77 12.23
N THR A 72 -17.38 32.45 11.45
CA THR A 72 -16.98 33.81 11.80
C THR A 72 -18.22 34.66 11.52
N GLY A 73 -18.91 35.00 12.61
CA GLY A 73 -20.23 35.59 12.58
C GLY A 73 -20.34 36.78 11.63
N GLY A 74 -21.47 36.82 10.92
CA GLY A 74 -21.76 37.91 9.99
C GLY A 74 -22.98 37.67 9.11
N GLY A 75 -24.13 37.33 9.72
CA GLY A 75 -25.46 37.75 9.26
C GLY A 75 -25.96 37.42 7.85
N ASN A 76 -27.05 36.66 7.86
CA ASN A 76 -28.24 36.81 7.01
C ASN A 76 -28.23 36.18 5.60
N GLY A 77 -28.65 34.91 5.55
CA GLY A 77 -29.10 34.25 4.33
C GLY A 77 -30.07 33.13 4.68
N SER A 78 -31.36 33.44 4.67
CA SER A 78 -32.45 32.46 4.77
C SER A 78 -32.33 31.49 3.59
N GLY A 79 -31.93 30.26 3.90
CA GLY A 79 -31.76 29.18 2.93
C GLY A 79 -32.23 27.88 3.56
N SER A 80 -33.55 27.77 3.71
CA SER A 80 -34.24 26.54 4.07
C SER A 80 -33.84 25.42 3.11
N THR A 81 -33.18 24.39 3.61
CA THR A 81 -33.25 23.05 2.99
C THR A 81 -33.22 22.01 4.10
N THR A 82 -34.43 21.56 4.41
CA THR A 82 -34.80 20.40 5.19
C THR A 82 -33.95 19.19 4.77
N THR A 83 -33.07 18.71 5.65
CA THR A 83 -32.50 17.37 5.53
C THR A 83 -32.83 16.60 6.81
N THR A 84 -33.61 15.56 6.60
CA THR A 84 -34.13 14.64 7.59
C THR A 84 -32.98 13.99 8.37
N LYS A 85 -33.03 14.14 9.69
CA LYS A 85 -32.17 13.47 10.66
C LYS A 85 -32.45 11.95 10.59
N GLY A 86 -31.75 11.27 9.69
CA GLY A 86 -31.67 9.82 9.65
C GLY A 86 -30.94 9.31 10.89
N SER A 87 -31.70 8.81 11.86
CA SER A 87 -31.21 8.09 13.03
C SER A 87 -30.69 6.72 12.59
N THR A 88 -29.39 6.62 12.31
CA THR A 88 -28.71 5.33 12.16
C THR A 88 -28.11 4.91 13.51
N THR A 89 -28.63 3.81 14.02
CA THR A 89 -28.19 3.10 15.21
C THR A 89 -26.75 2.60 15.04
N THR A 90 -25.86 3.02 15.95
CA THR A 90 -24.49 2.53 16.08
C THR A 90 -24.47 1.17 16.75
N THR A 91 -24.23 0.11 15.98
CA THR A 91 -23.83 -1.20 16.50
C THR A 91 -22.31 -1.26 16.59
N LYS A 92 -21.82 -1.47 17.82
CA LYS A 92 -20.41 -1.67 18.17
C LYS A 92 -19.93 -3.01 17.58
N ALA A 93 -18.97 -2.97 16.66
CA ALA A 93 -18.31 -4.17 16.13
C ALA A 93 -17.31 -4.76 17.15
N PRO A 94 -17.10 -6.10 17.16
CA PRO A 94 -16.28 -6.78 18.15
C PRO A 94 -14.78 -6.60 17.88
N THR A 95 -14.01 -6.56 18.96
CA THR A 95 -12.55 -6.57 18.97
C THR A 95 -12.07 -8.02 18.85
N THR A 96 -11.48 -8.40 17.71
CA THR A 96 -10.82 -9.69 17.56
C THR A 96 -9.34 -9.54 17.89
N THR A 97 -8.97 -9.93 19.11
CA THR A 97 -7.59 -10.16 19.51
C THR A 97 -7.16 -11.55 19.08
N THR A 98 -6.23 -11.64 18.13
CA THR A 98 -5.52 -12.89 17.82
C THR A 98 -4.07 -12.76 18.28
N THR A 99 -3.75 -13.50 19.34
CA THR A 99 -2.43 -13.60 19.96
C THR A 99 -1.63 -14.77 19.39
N THR A 100 -0.37 -14.48 19.04
CA THR A 100 0.84 -15.35 19.08
C THR A 100 0.87 -16.71 18.37
N SER A 101 1.89 -16.87 17.51
CA SER A 101 3.08 -17.66 17.90
C SER A 101 4.33 -17.29 17.09
N LYS A 102 5.47 -17.37 17.78
CA LYS A 102 6.80 -16.87 17.44
C LYS A 102 7.69 -17.97 16.81
N ALA A 103 8.44 -17.55 15.79
CA ALA A 103 9.77 -17.95 15.31
C ALA A 103 10.10 -19.41 14.95
N THR A 104 10.71 -19.58 13.77
CA THR A 104 12.02 -20.25 13.66
C THR A 104 12.87 -19.55 12.60
N THR A 105 14.06 -19.16 13.02
CA THR A 105 15.19 -18.63 12.26
C THR A 105 15.84 -19.72 11.42
N THR A 106 16.15 -19.47 10.15
CA THR A 106 17.35 -20.02 9.51
C THR A 106 17.94 -19.04 8.49
N THR A 107 19.25 -18.90 8.62
CA THR A 107 20.24 -18.12 7.88
C THR A 107 20.37 -18.47 6.38
N ALA A 108 20.63 -17.41 5.61
CA ALA A 108 21.64 -17.25 4.56
C ALA A 108 21.54 -17.98 3.19
N ALA A 109 21.63 -17.13 2.17
CA ALA A 109 22.50 -17.20 0.99
C ALA A 109 22.27 -18.26 -0.11
N SER A 110 22.12 -17.70 -1.32
CA SER A 110 22.81 -18.09 -2.56
C SER A 110 22.87 -19.57 -2.93
N GLY A 111 22.12 -19.90 -3.99
CA GLY A 111 22.58 -20.84 -5.01
C GLY A 111 22.20 -22.30 -4.78
N GLY A 112 21.27 -22.78 -5.61
CA GLY A 112 21.25 -24.17 -6.05
C GLY A 112 20.26 -25.08 -5.33
N ASN A 113 19.22 -25.46 -6.09
CA ASN A 113 18.51 -26.75 -6.07
C ASN A 113 18.07 -27.31 -4.70
N GLY A 114 16.81 -27.07 -4.33
CA GLY A 114 16.17 -27.90 -3.30
C GLY A 114 14.74 -27.55 -2.92
N GLY A 115 14.33 -26.28 -3.03
CA GLY A 115 12.95 -25.86 -2.77
C GLY A 115 12.52 -24.87 -3.83
N GLY A 116 11.39 -25.13 -4.48
CA GLY A 116 10.87 -24.24 -5.51
C GLY A 116 10.61 -22.81 -5.00
N ALA A 117 10.38 -21.88 -5.93
CA ALA A 117 9.99 -20.50 -5.68
C ALA A 117 8.85 -20.42 -4.64
N ALA A 118 8.95 -19.45 -3.72
CA ALA A 118 7.94 -19.22 -2.69
C ALA A 118 6.57 -18.85 -3.30
N HIS A 119 5.50 -18.93 -2.51
CA HIS A 119 4.19 -18.40 -2.91
C HIS A 119 4.35 -16.95 -3.39
N TRP A 120 3.74 -16.60 -4.52
CA TRP A 120 3.83 -15.31 -5.21
C TRP A 120 5.19 -14.94 -5.80
N ALA A 121 6.22 -15.78 -5.67
CA ALA A 121 7.50 -15.55 -6.34
C ALA A 121 7.44 -15.92 -7.84
N GLN A 122 8.32 -15.30 -8.63
CA GLN A 122 8.48 -15.64 -10.04
C GLN A 122 9.05 -17.06 -10.18
N CYS A 123 8.48 -17.84 -11.09
CA CYS A 123 8.86 -19.23 -11.36
C CYS A 123 9.09 -19.51 -12.86
N GLY A 124 9.10 -18.47 -13.69
CA GLY A 124 9.30 -18.63 -15.13
C GLY A 124 9.16 -17.32 -15.90
N GLY A 125 9.44 -17.40 -17.20
CA GLY A 125 9.45 -16.27 -18.13
C GLY A 125 10.70 -16.27 -19.02
N VAL A 126 10.61 -15.65 -20.19
CA VAL A 126 11.76 -15.45 -21.09
C VAL A 126 12.87 -14.70 -20.35
N GLY A 127 14.05 -15.32 -20.29
CA GLY A 127 15.25 -14.77 -19.63
C GLY A 127 15.35 -15.04 -18.12
N TYR A 128 14.38 -15.71 -17.50
CA TYR A 128 14.41 -16.03 -16.07
C TYR A 128 15.39 -17.17 -15.76
N THR A 129 16.32 -16.95 -14.84
CA THR A 129 17.39 -17.90 -14.45
C THR A 129 17.20 -18.49 -13.04
N GLY A 130 16.08 -18.20 -12.39
CA GLY A 130 15.77 -18.69 -11.05
C GLY A 130 14.98 -20.02 -11.03
N PRO A 131 14.48 -20.43 -9.87
CA PRO A 131 13.74 -21.69 -9.71
C PRO A 131 12.49 -21.77 -10.60
N THR A 132 12.40 -22.80 -11.45
CA THR A 132 11.27 -23.03 -12.37
C THR A 132 10.14 -23.87 -11.78
N THR A 133 10.29 -24.28 -10.53
CA THR A 133 9.29 -25.02 -9.75
C THR A 133 8.87 -24.17 -8.56
N CYS A 134 7.67 -24.42 -8.03
CA CYS A 134 7.17 -23.74 -6.84
C CYS A 134 7.31 -24.63 -5.61
N ALA A 135 7.45 -24.00 -4.44
CA ALA A 135 7.32 -24.71 -3.18
C ALA A 135 5.92 -25.37 -3.13
N SER A 136 5.84 -26.62 -2.69
CA SER A 136 4.54 -27.26 -2.49
C SER A 136 3.74 -26.48 -1.43
N PRO A 137 2.43 -26.23 -1.63
CA PRO A 137 1.51 -26.81 -2.62
C PRO A 137 1.29 -25.98 -3.91
N TYR A 138 2.11 -24.96 -4.17
CA TYR A 138 1.85 -23.99 -5.23
C TYR A 138 2.22 -24.49 -6.62
N THR A 139 1.58 -23.92 -7.64
CA THR A 139 1.77 -24.23 -9.06
C THR A 139 2.28 -23.01 -9.81
N CYS A 140 3.26 -23.21 -10.69
CA CYS A 140 3.80 -22.14 -11.52
C CYS A 140 2.79 -21.78 -12.61
N THR A 141 2.12 -20.63 -12.46
CA THR A 141 1.08 -20.15 -13.37
C THR A 141 1.66 -19.07 -14.28
N LYS A 142 1.61 -19.30 -15.60
CA LYS A 142 2.06 -18.32 -16.60
C LYS A 142 1.09 -17.13 -16.66
N GLN A 143 1.59 -15.92 -16.43
CA GLN A 143 0.82 -14.68 -16.61
C GLN A 143 1.06 -14.08 -17.99
N ASN A 144 2.33 -14.05 -18.43
CA ASN A 144 2.71 -13.62 -19.77
C ASN A 144 4.00 -14.34 -20.22
N GLU A 145 4.52 -14.00 -21.39
CA GLU A 145 5.71 -14.66 -21.95
C GLU A 145 6.99 -14.41 -21.14
N TYR A 146 7.09 -13.26 -20.48
CA TYR A 146 8.24 -12.85 -19.68
C TYR A 146 8.08 -13.13 -18.18
N TYR A 147 6.90 -13.60 -17.74
CA TYR A 147 6.58 -13.72 -16.32
C TYR A 147 5.59 -14.85 -16.00
N SER A 148 5.97 -15.72 -15.08
CA SER A 148 5.15 -16.77 -14.46
C SER A 148 5.31 -16.71 -12.94
N GLN A 149 4.24 -16.93 -12.18
CA GLN A 149 4.19 -16.77 -10.71
C GLN A 149 3.67 -18.02 -10.02
N CYS A 150 4.19 -18.35 -8.84
CA CYS A 150 3.67 -19.40 -7.99
C CYS A 150 2.38 -18.99 -7.29
N LEU A 151 1.30 -19.75 -7.50
CA LEU A 151 -0.03 -19.58 -6.89
C LEU A 151 -0.57 -20.90 -6.34
#